data_AF-K3X195-F1
#
_entry.id   AF-K3X195-F1
#
_cell.length_a   1.000
_cell.length_b   1.000
_cell.length_c   1.000
_cell.angle_alpha   90.00
_cell.angle_beta   90.00
_cell.angle_gamma   90.00
#
_symmetry.space_group_name_H-M   'P 1'
#
loop_
_entity.id
_entity.type
_entity.pdbx_description
1 polymer ?
#
loop_
_entity_poly.entity_id
_entity_poly.type
_entity_poly.pdbx_seq_one_letter_code
_entity_poly.pdbx_strand_id
1 'polypeptide(L)'
;MAAEAVAQTRRSGSVQQSASHTRQHAPQRGLNAATNSAADEDEDDDEDWDFLSDEAVLALVAQQQAEVSEMKQQCAQSLPPARVNDDYCDCDDGSDEPLTSACSHVLAADARVFQCASGEQVFASVFVHDGVCDCCDGSDEDAGKCENTCSEFHTARLENLVTRVEAVRTGLQIRDAYFTQYEPKIEGIAAVMHETMDIANAVERAFQFKQKQLQASGKQPSRQEMHDLESMYYELQNWQYQAYLLHKVLDKHTFADKAWKEPYAVLVGQCFEYKVNEKELKGGTANVIPREYLFTFCPFQNVTQTEPSYPQWTVAERNEKKDRRFQTQQEQQEPIPEMPQGIMLGMWDQWTPALERSSTHYPHAQRYNHGRECANGQERIVNVELSCGAVNRVLSLDEPEMCVYSLAFMTPAACEEREEARLEQEIEHVQALLQGGSASNEKGTTTTTSTTHEEL
;
A
#
# COMPACT_ATOMS: atom_id res chain seq x y z
N MET A 1 -57.51 -40.66 -4.93
CA MET A 1 -56.69 -41.81 -4.46
C MET A 1 -55.90 -41.25 -3.28
N ALA A 2 -56.35 -41.53 -2.06
CA ALA A 2 -55.76 -42.54 -1.15
C ALA A 2 -54.38 -42.06 -0.63
N ALA A 3 -54.29 -41.53 0.61
CA ALA A 3 -54.17 -42.28 1.89
C ALA A 3 -52.68 -42.64 2.15
N GLU A 4 -52.05 -42.52 3.33
CA GLU A 4 -52.35 -42.17 4.75
C GLU A 4 -50.98 -41.71 5.37
N ALA A 5 -50.73 -41.26 6.62
CA ALA A 5 -51.42 -40.60 7.73
C ALA A 5 -50.67 -41.01 9.04
N VAL A 6 -50.28 -40.04 9.91
CA VAL A 6 -49.99 -40.24 11.37
C VAL A 6 -48.66 -41.02 11.69
N ALA A 7 -47.90 -40.84 12.80
CA ALA A 7 -48.11 -40.17 14.10
C ALA A 7 -46.86 -39.42 14.67
N GLN A 8 -47.07 -38.74 15.81
CA GLN A 8 -46.05 -38.09 16.66
C GLN A 8 -45.54 -39.02 17.78
N THR A 9 -44.43 -38.67 18.45
CA THR A 9 -44.35 -38.77 19.93
C THR A 9 -43.32 -37.82 20.56
N ARG A 10 -43.51 -37.48 21.84
CA ARG A 10 -42.61 -36.71 22.73
C ARG A 10 -42.35 -37.52 24.01
N ARG A 11 -41.19 -37.28 24.66
CA ARG A 11 -40.87 -37.32 26.12
C ARG A 11 -39.41 -37.80 26.32
N SER A 12 -38.70 -37.59 27.45
CA SER A 12 -38.53 -36.47 28.40
C SER A 12 -37.93 -37.04 29.69
N GLY A 13 -36.83 -36.45 30.17
CA GLY A 13 -36.19 -36.71 31.47
C GLY A 13 -35.17 -37.85 31.50
N SER A 14 -34.27 -37.96 32.49
CA SER A 14 -33.66 -37.00 33.44
C SER A 14 -32.90 -37.78 34.55
N VAL A 15 -31.98 -37.12 35.27
CA VAL A 15 -31.47 -37.47 36.62
C VAL A 15 -30.48 -38.67 36.75
N GLN A 16 -29.20 -38.32 37.01
CA GLN A 16 -28.26 -38.82 38.06
C GLN A 16 -27.99 -40.36 38.20
N GLN A 17 -27.06 -40.92 39.01
CA GLN A 17 -26.06 -40.51 40.04
C GLN A 17 -24.99 -41.68 40.15
N SER A 18 -23.86 -41.73 40.87
CA SER A 18 -23.13 -40.92 41.90
C SER A 18 -21.62 -41.29 41.94
N ALA A 19 -20.76 -40.44 42.57
CA ALA A 19 -19.55 -40.82 43.35
C ALA A 19 -18.32 -41.46 42.63
N SER A 20 -17.06 -41.43 43.12
CA SER A 20 -16.31 -40.73 44.20
C SER A 20 -14.79 -40.96 43.94
N HIS A 21 -13.78 -40.18 44.37
CA HIS A 21 -13.44 -39.54 45.65
C HIS A 21 -12.49 -38.33 45.42
N THR A 22 -12.59 -37.18 46.12
CA THR A 22 -11.86 -36.80 47.37
C THR A 22 -10.32 -36.63 47.15
N ARG A 23 -9.63 -35.52 47.52
CA ARG A 23 -9.59 -34.85 48.84
C ARG A 23 -8.97 -33.42 48.86
N GLN A 24 -9.65 -32.49 49.55
CA GLN A 24 -9.23 -31.42 50.52
C GLN A 24 -7.77 -30.85 50.44
N HIS A 25 -7.50 -29.54 50.64
CA HIS A 25 -7.89 -28.69 51.79
C HIS A 25 -7.87 -27.15 51.53
N ALA A 26 -8.52 -26.40 52.42
CA ALA A 26 -8.36 -24.95 52.66
C ALA A 26 -8.40 -24.64 54.18
N PRO A 27 -7.92 -23.48 54.64
CA PRO A 27 -8.77 -22.49 55.36
C PRO A 27 -8.43 -21.02 54.97
N GLN A 28 -9.30 -19.99 54.98
CA GLN A 28 -10.47 -19.53 55.78
C GLN A 28 -10.20 -18.50 56.91
N ARG A 29 -10.85 -17.31 56.76
CA ARG A 29 -11.21 -16.19 57.69
C ARG A 29 -10.60 -14.83 57.26
N GLY A 30 -11.32 -13.73 57.03
CA GLY A 30 -12.78 -13.49 56.91
C GLY A 30 -13.45 -12.76 58.10
N LEU A 31 -14.19 -11.67 57.84
CA LEU A 31 -15.18 -11.00 58.72
C LEU A 31 -15.90 -9.82 57.97
N ASN A 32 -17.25 -9.79 57.98
CA ASN A 32 -18.20 -8.64 58.02
C ASN A 32 -18.06 -7.41 57.08
N ALA A 33 -19.06 -6.55 56.84
CA ALA A 33 -20.54 -6.63 56.77
C ALA A 33 -21.07 -5.31 56.13
N ALA A 34 -22.29 -5.26 55.60
CA ALA A 34 -22.78 -4.15 54.76
C ALA A 34 -23.51 -3.00 55.50
N THR A 35 -23.33 -1.75 55.01
CA THR A 35 -24.16 -0.56 55.31
C THR A 35 -24.20 0.40 54.11
N ASN A 36 -25.29 1.15 53.95
CA ASN A 36 -25.46 2.19 52.91
C ASN A 36 -25.13 3.59 53.44
N SER A 37 -24.52 4.44 52.60
CA SER A 37 -24.72 5.90 52.56
C SER A 37 -24.21 6.46 51.21
N ALA A 38 -24.39 7.75 50.95
CA ALA A 38 -24.07 8.39 49.68
C ALA A 38 -23.44 9.78 49.85
N ALA A 39 -22.83 10.28 48.77
CA ALA A 39 -22.30 11.63 48.54
C ALA A 39 -20.98 12.00 49.23
N ASP A 40 -20.38 13.07 48.67
CA ASP A 40 -19.17 13.81 49.03
C ASP A 40 -17.87 12.97 48.88
N GLU A 41 -17.07 13.10 47.82
CA GLU A 41 -16.23 14.21 47.31
C GLU A 41 -14.83 14.29 47.98
N ASP A 42 -13.81 14.38 47.12
CA ASP A 42 -12.37 14.68 47.30
C ASP A 42 -11.52 13.89 48.32
N GLU A 43 -10.54 13.12 47.81
CA GLU A 43 -9.08 13.41 47.95
C GLU A 43 -8.25 12.44 47.08
N ASP A 44 -7.04 12.85 46.70
CA ASP A 44 -6.24 12.23 45.63
C ASP A 44 -5.54 10.91 46.04
N ASP A 45 -5.61 9.88 45.16
CA ASP A 45 -4.73 8.70 45.16
C ASP A 45 -4.32 8.43 43.70
N ASP A 46 -3.29 9.14 43.24
CA ASP A 46 -2.62 8.85 41.97
C ASP A 46 -1.88 7.51 42.07
N GLU A 47 -2.53 6.41 41.69
CA GLU A 47 -1.82 5.15 41.44
C GLU A 47 -0.88 5.35 40.24
N ASP A 48 0.38 5.66 40.54
CA ASP A 48 1.49 5.86 39.60
C ASP A 48 1.83 4.53 38.91
N TRP A 49 1.00 4.14 37.94
CA TRP A 49 1.20 2.99 37.08
C TRP A 49 2.37 3.26 36.14
N ASP A 50 3.58 2.93 36.61
CA ASP A 50 4.86 2.91 35.90
C ASP A 50 4.72 2.26 34.50
N PHE A 51 4.31 3.06 33.53
CA PHE A 51 4.21 2.66 32.14
C PHE A 51 5.63 2.46 31.64
N LEU A 52 5.98 1.20 31.34
CA LEU A 52 7.27 0.84 30.75
C LEU A 52 7.57 1.82 29.60
N SER A 53 8.61 2.63 29.77
CA SER A 53 8.93 3.69 28.82
C SER A 53 9.09 3.12 27.41
N ASP A 54 8.88 3.94 26.38
CA ASP A 54 9.12 3.52 24.99
C ASP A 54 10.54 2.95 24.84
N GLU A 55 11.53 3.47 25.58
CA GLU A 55 12.89 2.94 25.67
C GLU A 55 12.96 1.54 26.31
N ALA A 56 12.19 1.25 27.37
CA ALA A 56 12.12 -0.07 27.99
C ALA A 56 11.37 -1.10 27.12
N VAL A 57 10.30 -0.68 26.43
CA VAL A 57 9.58 -1.52 25.46
C VAL A 57 10.44 -1.80 24.24
N LEU A 58 11.12 -0.78 23.70
CA LEU A 58 12.09 -0.95 22.61
C LEU A 58 13.30 -1.78 23.04
N ALA A 59 13.77 -1.68 24.29
CA ALA A 59 14.83 -2.54 24.81
C ALA A 59 14.39 -4.00 24.92
N LEU A 60 13.16 -4.28 25.38
CA LEU A 60 12.59 -5.64 25.39
C LEU A 60 12.41 -6.21 23.98
N VAL A 61 11.87 -5.41 23.05
CA VAL A 61 11.74 -5.81 21.64
C VAL A 61 13.11 -6.02 21.00
N ALA A 62 14.09 -5.16 21.27
CA ALA A 62 15.46 -5.29 20.76
C ALA A 62 16.19 -6.51 21.37
N GLN A 63 16.01 -6.82 22.66
CA GLN A 63 16.52 -8.05 23.26
C GLN A 63 15.88 -9.28 22.62
N GLN A 64 14.56 -9.28 22.44
CA GLN A 64 13.85 -10.42 21.87
C GLN A 64 14.12 -10.60 20.37
N GLN A 65 14.37 -9.52 19.62
CA GLN A 65 14.89 -9.57 18.25
C GLN A 65 16.36 -10.00 18.20
N ALA A 66 17.19 -9.59 19.15
CA ALA A 66 18.58 -10.03 19.25
C ALA A 66 18.69 -11.51 19.58
N GLU A 67 17.96 -12.03 20.57
CA GLU A 67 17.94 -13.46 20.91
C GLU A 67 17.43 -14.33 19.75
N VAL A 68 16.41 -13.88 19.01
CA VAL A 68 15.95 -14.57 17.79
C VAL A 68 16.98 -14.48 16.65
N SER A 69 17.70 -13.37 16.52
CA SER A 69 18.76 -13.18 15.51
C SER A 69 20.00 -14.03 15.80
N GLU A 70 20.48 -14.04 17.05
CA GLU A 70 21.64 -14.84 17.47
C GLU A 70 21.37 -16.34 17.36
N MET A 71 20.12 -16.79 17.52
CA MET A 71 19.76 -18.20 17.31
C MET A 71 19.73 -18.60 15.82
N LYS A 72 19.35 -17.68 14.92
CA LYS A 72 19.35 -17.81 13.43
C LYS A 72 20.74 -17.73 12.76
N GLN A 73 21.82 -17.86 13.53
CA GLN A 73 23.19 -17.85 12.99
C GLN A 73 24.07 -18.99 13.50
N GLN A 74 23.57 -19.81 14.43
CA GLN A 74 24.37 -20.85 15.09
C GLN A 74 24.35 -22.19 14.35
N CYS A 75 23.34 -22.50 13.53
CA CYS A 75 23.20 -23.82 12.91
C CYS A 75 24.39 -24.17 11.99
N ALA A 76 24.64 -23.41 10.92
CA ALA A 76 25.81 -23.59 10.06
C ALA A 76 27.17 -23.44 10.77
N GLN A 77 27.25 -22.75 11.92
CA GLN A 77 28.48 -22.67 12.73
C GLN A 77 28.70 -23.91 13.60
N SER A 78 27.66 -24.72 13.82
CA SER A 78 27.70 -25.97 14.58
C SER A 78 27.91 -27.21 13.70
N LEU A 79 27.65 -27.10 12.39
CA LEU A 79 27.83 -28.19 11.43
C LEU A 79 29.30 -28.46 11.09
N PRO A 80 29.66 -29.71 10.71
CA PRO A 80 30.97 -30.00 10.14
C PRO A 80 31.18 -29.23 8.81
N PRO A 81 32.39 -28.75 8.48
CA PRO A 81 32.66 -28.06 7.20
C PRO A 81 32.51 -28.88 5.91
N ALA A 82 31.98 -30.10 6.00
CA ALA A 82 31.58 -30.95 4.88
C ALA A 82 30.05 -31.17 4.85
N ARG A 83 29.32 -30.28 5.54
CA ARG A 83 27.86 -30.15 5.65
C ARG A 83 27.43 -28.69 5.52
N VAL A 84 28.09 -27.98 4.62
CA VAL A 84 27.97 -26.53 4.39
C VAL A 84 28.32 -26.31 2.93
N ASN A 85 27.32 -26.04 2.09
CA ASN A 85 27.40 -26.14 0.64
C ASN A 85 27.66 -27.57 0.12
N ASP A 86 26.90 -28.56 0.61
CA ASP A 86 26.95 -29.96 0.13
C ASP A 86 25.67 -30.42 -0.60
N ASP A 87 24.86 -29.47 -1.07
CA ASP A 87 23.60 -29.68 -1.81
C ASP A 87 22.53 -30.39 -0.96
N TYR A 88 22.55 -30.15 0.36
CA TYR A 88 21.59 -30.74 1.30
C TYR A 88 21.28 -29.80 2.48
N CYS A 89 20.04 -29.29 2.51
CA CYS A 89 19.56 -28.43 3.60
C CYS A 89 19.39 -29.22 4.91
N ASP A 90 20.37 -29.06 5.81
CA ASP A 90 20.49 -29.62 7.15
C ASP A 90 19.94 -28.64 8.23
N CYS A 91 19.79 -27.34 7.91
CA CYS A 91 19.30 -26.30 8.83
C CYS A 91 17.92 -25.70 8.48
N ASP A 92 17.04 -25.57 9.47
CA ASP A 92 15.70 -24.94 9.35
C ASP A 92 15.73 -23.45 8.92
N ASP A 93 16.87 -22.76 9.08
CA ASP A 93 17.09 -21.36 8.69
C ASP A 93 17.83 -21.21 7.34
N GLY A 94 18.16 -22.33 6.68
CA GLY A 94 18.97 -22.36 5.46
C GLY A 94 20.34 -21.72 5.58
N SER A 95 20.92 -21.72 6.80
CA SER A 95 22.20 -21.05 7.05
C SER A 95 23.42 -21.74 6.42
N ASP A 96 23.27 -23.02 6.11
CA ASP A 96 24.24 -24.02 5.67
C ASP A 96 24.46 -24.05 4.17
N GLU A 97 23.48 -23.62 3.37
CA GLU A 97 23.53 -23.61 1.91
C GLU A 97 23.49 -22.18 1.29
N PRO A 98 24.44 -21.28 1.61
CA PRO A 98 24.52 -19.96 0.97
C PRO A 98 25.09 -19.98 -0.46
N LEU A 99 25.69 -21.09 -0.93
CA LEU A 99 26.26 -21.27 -2.27
C LEU A 99 25.54 -22.36 -3.10
N THR A 100 24.36 -22.83 -2.67
CA THR A 100 23.52 -23.74 -3.48
C THR A 100 22.03 -23.42 -3.29
N SER A 101 21.19 -23.95 -4.17
CA SER A 101 19.73 -23.84 -4.11
C SER A 101 19.05 -24.93 -3.28
N ALA A 102 19.78 -25.77 -2.54
CA ALA A 102 19.21 -26.88 -1.75
C ALA A 102 18.24 -26.43 -0.63
N CYS A 103 18.47 -25.25 -0.03
CA CYS A 103 17.55 -24.64 0.95
C CYS A 103 16.43 -23.79 0.32
N SER A 104 16.15 -23.92 -0.97
CA SER A 104 15.11 -23.16 -1.70
C SER A 104 13.66 -23.31 -1.19
N HIS A 105 13.42 -24.23 -0.26
CA HIS A 105 12.13 -24.40 0.42
C HIS A 105 11.97 -23.52 1.68
N VAL A 106 13.07 -22.92 2.17
CA VAL A 106 13.05 -21.90 3.22
C VAL A 106 12.51 -20.60 2.61
N LEU A 107 11.57 -19.93 3.29
CA LEU A 107 10.92 -18.75 2.74
C LEU A 107 11.93 -17.60 2.54
N ALA A 108 11.84 -16.92 1.39
CA ALA A 108 12.80 -15.90 0.96
C ALA A 108 12.91 -14.64 1.86
N ALA A 109 12.10 -14.53 2.91
CA ALA A 109 12.23 -13.50 3.95
C ALA A 109 13.24 -13.88 5.06
N ASP A 110 13.57 -15.18 5.18
CA ASP A 110 14.52 -15.73 6.16
C ASP A 110 15.74 -16.40 5.50
N ALA A 111 15.65 -16.77 4.21
CA ALA A 111 16.73 -17.42 3.47
C ALA A 111 17.97 -16.52 3.29
N ARG A 112 19.16 -17.15 3.21
CA ARG A 112 20.41 -16.42 2.96
C ARG A 112 20.50 -15.91 1.51
N VAL A 113 21.17 -14.78 1.37
CA VAL A 113 21.35 -14.06 0.11
C VAL A 113 22.77 -14.32 -0.40
N PHE A 114 22.89 -14.87 -1.61
CA PHE A 114 24.14 -15.07 -2.33
C PHE A 114 24.61 -13.74 -2.93
N GLN A 115 25.88 -13.38 -2.75
CA GLN A 115 26.49 -12.20 -3.33
C GLN A 115 27.41 -12.63 -4.48
N CYS A 116 27.15 -12.12 -5.69
CA CYS A 116 27.98 -12.38 -6.87
C CYS A 116 29.43 -11.93 -6.62
N ALA A 117 30.41 -12.55 -7.29
CA ALA A 117 31.83 -12.21 -7.13
C ALA A 117 32.19 -10.79 -7.61
N SER A 118 31.37 -10.21 -8.50
CA SER A 118 31.34 -8.80 -8.89
C SER A 118 31.00 -7.84 -7.74
N GLY A 119 30.40 -8.36 -6.66
CA GLY A 119 30.12 -7.66 -5.40
C GLY A 119 28.85 -6.79 -5.38
N GLU A 120 28.31 -6.39 -6.53
CA GLU A 120 27.19 -5.44 -6.61
C GLU A 120 25.80 -6.11 -6.61
N GLN A 121 25.70 -7.33 -7.14
CA GLN A 121 24.45 -8.09 -7.23
C GLN A 121 24.31 -9.08 -6.07
N VAL A 122 23.08 -9.24 -5.56
CA VAL A 122 22.75 -10.11 -4.43
C VAL A 122 21.38 -10.76 -4.69
N PHE A 123 21.31 -12.09 -4.65
CA PHE A 123 20.11 -12.89 -4.98
C PHE A 123 19.80 -13.93 -3.89
N ALA A 124 18.55 -14.38 -3.77
CA ALA A 124 18.25 -15.50 -2.87
C ALA A 124 18.99 -16.77 -3.33
N SER A 125 19.46 -17.63 -2.41
CA SER A 125 20.25 -18.82 -2.79
C SER A 125 19.50 -19.82 -3.71
N VAL A 126 18.17 -19.70 -3.82
CA VAL A 126 17.31 -20.33 -4.84
C VAL A 126 17.87 -20.19 -6.27
N PHE A 127 18.49 -19.04 -6.58
CA PHE A 127 19.01 -18.68 -7.90
C PHE A 127 20.47 -19.10 -8.13
N VAL A 128 21.02 -19.97 -7.28
CA VAL A 128 22.42 -20.45 -7.37
C VAL A 128 22.43 -21.88 -7.92
N HIS A 129 23.21 -22.08 -8.99
CA HIS A 129 23.31 -23.34 -9.74
C HIS A 129 21.96 -23.85 -10.34
N ASP A 130 21.01 -22.97 -10.66
CA ASP A 130 19.68 -23.36 -11.18
C ASP A 130 19.61 -23.57 -12.71
N GLY A 131 20.65 -23.16 -13.44
CA GLY A 131 20.76 -23.20 -14.90
C GLY A 131 20.54 -21.86 -15.61
N VAL A 132 20.29 -20.77 -14.87
CA VAL A 132 20.17 -19.38 -15.36
C VAL A 132 21.45 -18.60 -15.00
N CYS A 133 21.71 -17.49 -15.70
CA CYS A 133 22.81 -16.57 -15.41
C CYS A 133 22.21 -15.25 -14.89
N ASP A 134 22.00 -15.13 -13.58
CA ASP A 134 21.50 -13.94 -12.90
C ASP A 134 22.64 -12.99 -12.48
N CYS A 135 23.80 -13.53 -12.09
CA CYS A 135 25.03 -12.75 -11.88
C CYS A 135 25.66 -12.36 -13.22
N CYS A 136 25.96 -11.07 -13.40
CA CYS A 136 26.55 -10.55 -14.63
C CYS A 136 27.94 -11.11 -14.95
N ASP A 137 28.61 -11.72 -13.98
CA ASP A 137 29.92 -12.35 -14.12
C ASP A 137 29.88 -13.88 -14.25
N GLY A 138 28.69 -14.50 -14.09
CA GLY A 138 28.52 -15.95 -14.08
C GLY A 138 29.04 -16.63 -12.81
N SER A 139 29.15 -15.92 -11.68
CA SER A 139 29.65 -16.47 -10.40
C SER A 139 28.62 -17.28 -9.60
N ASP A 140 27.36 -17.24 -10.03
CA ASP A 140 26.21 -18.06 -9.63
C ASP A 140 26.22 -19.48 -10.23
N GLU A 141 27.11 -19.76 -11.19
CA GLU A 141 27.07 -20.96 -12.01
C GLU A 141 28.43 -21.64 -12.22
N ASP A 142 28.40 -22.92 -12.64
CA ASP A 142 29.63 -23.68 -12.93
C ASP A 142 30.46 -22.99 -14.03
N ALA A 143 31.77 -22.86 -13.77
CA ALA A 143 32.72 -22.15 -14.62
C ALA A 143 32.64 -22.57 -16.10
N GLY A 144 32.17 -21.66 -16.94
CA GLY A 144 32.01 -21.85 -18.39
C GLY A 144 30.59 -22.13 -18.88
N LYS A 145 29.58 -22.12 -17.99
CA LYS A 145 28.15 -22.05 -18.39
C LYS A 145 27.74 -20.64 -18.83
N CYS A 146 28.15 -19.62 -18.08
CA CYS A 146 27.76 -18.22 -18.28
C CYS A 146 28.90 -17.38 -18.89
N GLU A 147 28.54 -16.35 -19.68
CA GLU A 147 29.46 -15.35 -20.23
C GLU A 147 29.41 -14.07 -19.38
N ASN A 148 30.56 -13.42 -19.15
CA ASN A 148 30.60 -12.18 -18.37
C ASN A 148 30.07 -10.99 -19.19
N THR A 149 28.96 -10.42 -18.72
CA THR A 149 28.21 -9.30 -19.32
C THR A 149 28.23 -8.04 -18.44
N CYS A 150 28.98 -8.03 -17.32
CA CYS A 150 28.98 -6.92 -16.36
C CYS A 150 29.28 -5.54 -16.98
N SER A 151 30.09 -5.47 -18.04
CA SER A 151 30.34 -4.20 -18.75
C SER A 151 29.08 -3.60 -19.37
N GLU A 152 28.21 -4.43 -19.95
CA GLU A 152 26.94 -3.98 -20.53
C GLU A 152 25.90 -3.70 -19.42
N PHE A 153 25.83 -4.57 -18.41
CA PHE A 153 24.95 -4.42 -17.24
C PHE A 153 25.21 -3.10 -16.48
N HIS A 154 26.46 -2.83 -16.07
CA HIS A 154 26.81 -1.60 -15.36
C HIS A 154 26.65 -0.36 -16.26
N THR A 155 26.84 -0.48 -17.59
CA THR A 155 26.57 0.64 -18.52
C THR A 155 25.08 0.98 -18.57
N ALA A 156 24.21 -0.02 -18.72
CA ALA A 156 22.76 0.19 -18.70
C ALA A 156 22.25 0.69 -17.34
N ARG A 157 22.83 0.21 -16.23
CA ARG A 157 22.57 0.74 -14.88
C ARG A 157 22.98 2.21 -14.77
N LEU A 158 24.16 2.58 -15.27
CA LEU A 158 24.65 3.95 -15.26
C LEU A 158 23.77 4.90 -16.08
N GLU A 159 23.34 4.50 -17.28
CA GLU A 159 22.39 5.27 -18.10
C GLU A 159 21.05 5.50 -17.37
N ASN A 160 20.54 4.48 -16.67
CA ASN A 160 19.31 4.59 -15.88
C ASN A 160 19.48 5.55 -14.69
N LEU A 161 20.57 5.43 -13.94
CA LEU A 161 20.87 6.28 -12.79
C LEU A 161 21.07 7.76 -13.20
N VAL A 162 21.82 8.02 -14.27
CA VAL A 162 21.98 9.38 -14.81
C VAL A 162 20.62 9.98 -15.22
N THR A 163 19.80 9.20 -15.93
CA THR A 163 18.43 9.60 -16.32
C THR A 163 17.56 9.89 -15.08
N ARG A 164 17.70 9.10 -14.00
CA ARG A 164 17.00 9.32 -12.73
C ARG A 164 17.47 10.62 -12.06
N VAL A 165 18.78 10.87 -11.99
CA VAL A 165 19.34 12.11 -11.40
C VAL A 165 18.88 13.35 -12.15
N GLU A 166 18.87 13.35 -13.49
CA GLU A 166 18.35 14.46 -14.28
C GLU A 166 16.86 14.72 -14.01
N ALA A 167 16.06 13.66 -13.84
CA ALA A 167 14.65 13.77 -13.46
C ALA A 167 14.45 14.29 -12.03
N VAL A 168 15.32 13.92 -11.08
CA VAL A 168 15.32 14.43 -9.69
C VAL A 168 15.70 15.92 -9.65
N ARG A 169 16.80 16.31 -10.30
CA ARG A 169 17.25 17.72 -10.44
C ARG A 169 16.17 18.61 -11.04
N THR A 170 15.52 18.15 -12.10
CA THR A 170 14.40 18.86 -12.74
C THR A 170 13.20 18.95 -11.78
N GLY A 171 12.92 17.89 -11.02
CA GLY A 171 11.90 17.89 -9.97
C GLY A 171 12.19 18.90 -8.85
N LEU A 172 13.42 18.97 -8.35
CA LEU A 172 13.84 19.94 -7.32
C LEU A 172 13.66 21.39 -7.79
N GLN A 173 14.07 21.73 -9.01
CA GLN A 173 13.85 23.08 -9.58
C GLN A 173 12.36 23.46 -9.67
N ILE A 174 11.47 22.48 -9.90
CA ILE A 174 10.02 22.70 -9.90
C ILE A 174 9.46 22.77 -8.46
N ARG A 175 10.01 21.98 -7.52
CA ARG A 175 9.67 22.02 -6.09
C ARG A 175 9.99 23.38 -5.47
N ASP A 176 11.11 23.98 -5.84
CA ASP A 176 11.49 25.33 -5.37
C ASP A 176 10.49 26.38 -5.87
N ALA A 177 9.96 26.22 -7.08
CA ALA A 177 8.85 27.04 -7.57
C ALA A 177 7.52 26.75 -6.83
N TYR A 178 7.32 25.55 -6.28
CA TYR A 178 6.16 25.24 -5.43
C TYR A 178 6.26 25.89 -4.04
N PHE A 179 7.47 26.00 -3.48
CA PHE A 179 7.72 26.79 -2.25
C PHE A 179 7.38 28.29 -2.41
N THR A 180 7.40 28.84 -3.63
CA THR A 180 6.91 30.22 -3.89
C THR A 180 5.39 30.29 -4.12
N GLN A 181 4.70 29.15 -4.21
CA GLN A 181 3.27 29.07 -4.56
C GLN A 181 2.37 28.54 -3.43
N TYR A 182 2.91 27.91 -2.38
CA TYR A 182 2.09 27.31 -1.33
C TYR A 182 1.34 28.34 -0.47
N GLU A 183 1.95 29.47 -0.09
CA GLU A 183 1.29 30.51 0.73
C GLU A 183 -0.01 31.04 0.09
N PRO A 184 -0.02 31.64 -1.11
CA PRO A 184 -1.24 32.14 -1.73
C PRO A 184 -2.23 31.02 -2.10
N LYS A 185 -1.75 29.78 -2.24
CA LYS A 185 -2.59 28.60 -2.44
C LYS A 185 -3.36 28.24 -1.17
N ILE A 186 -2.70 28.22 -0.01
CA ILE A 186 -3.33 27.99 1.30
C ILE A 186 -4.29 29.13 1.66
N GLU A 187 -3.89 30.39 1.45
CA GLU A 187 -4.79 31.55 1.62
C GLU A 187 -6.04 31.44 0.74
N GLY A 188 -5.88 31.03 -0.52
CA GLY A 188 -6.99 30.79 -1.43
C GLY A 188 -7.93 29.66 -0.98
N ILE A 189 -7.38 28.56 -0.46
CA ILE A 189 -8.18 27.44 0.09
C ILE A 189 -8.92 27.90 1.36
N ALA A 190 -8.30 28.72 2.22
CA ALA A 190 -8.93 29.30 3.40
C ALA A 190 -10.08 30.26 3.05
N ALA A 191 -9.89 31.11 2.03
CA ALA A 191 -10.96 31.97 1.53
C ALA A 191 -12.16 31.16 1.01
N VAL A 192 -11.91 30.12 0.21
CA VAL A 192 -12.96 29.20 -0.29
C VAL A 192 -13.63 28.42 0.85
N MET A 193 -12.89 28.02 1.89
CA MET A 193 -13.48 27.39 3.09
C MET A 193 -14.47 28.34 3.78
N HIS A 194 -14.08 29.60 3.99
CA HIS A 194 -14.95 30.60 4.63
C HIS A 194 -16.21 30.88 3.80
N GLU A 195 -16.09 31.05 2.47
CA GLU A 195 -17.24 31.21 1.58
C GLU A 195 -18.16 29.98 1.60
N THR A 196 -17.59 28.77 1.52
CA THR A 196 -18.32 27.49 1.60
C THR A 196 -19.06 27.35 2.93
N MET A 197 -18.44 27.75 4.04
CA MET A 197 -19.04 27.71 5.36
C MET A 197 -20.18 28.74 5.53
N ASP A 198 -20.03 29.95 4.98
CA ASP A 198 -21.10 30.95 4.99
C ASP A 198 -22.30 30.54 4.12
N ILE A 199 -22.05 29.87 2.99
CA ILE A 199 -23.10 29.26 2.16
C ILE A 199 -23.80 28.12 2.94
N ALA A 200 -23.05 27.20 3.54
CA ALA A 200 -23.61 26.12 4.37
C ALA A 200 -24.51 26.67 5.49
N ASN A 201 -24.01 27.68 6.22
CA ASN A 201 -24.74 28.39 7.27
C ASN A 201 -26.01 29.11 6.72
N ALA A 202 -25.99 29.61 5.49
CA ALA A 202 -27.15 30.23 4.85
C ALA A 202 -28.21 29.21 4.42
N VAL A 203 -27.79 28.10 3.82
CA VAL A 203 -28.67 26.97 3.45
C VAL A 203 -29.29 26.35 4.70
N GLU A 204 -28.54 26.19 5.80
CA GLU A 204 -29.08 25.68 7.06
C GLU A 204 -30.19 26.59 7.60
N ARG A 205 -29.97 27.90 7.65
CA ARG A 205 -30.99 28.88 8.08
C ARG A 205 -32.25 28.79 7.21
N ALA A 206 -32.11 28.62 5.89
CA ALA A 206 -33.23 28.47 4.97
C ALA A 206 -33.99 27.15 5.19
N PHE A 207 -33.27 26.03 5.37
CA PHE A 207 -33.83 24.71 5.66
C PHE A 207 -34.60 24.73 6.99
N GLN A 208 -33.98 25.20 8.07
CA GLN A 208 -34.64 25.34 9.38
C GLN A 208 -35.88 26.24 9.31
N PHE A 209 -35.84 27.33 8.55
CA PHE A 209 -36.99 28.22 8.36
C PHE A 209 -38.15 27.50 7.64
N LYS A 210 -37.88 26.83 6.50
CA LYS A 210 -38.87 26.06 5.75
C LYS A 210 -39.46 24.92 6.59
N GLN A 211 -38.63 24.20 7.34
CA GLN A 211 -39.05 23.13 8.25
C GLN A 211 -40.00 23.67 9.34
N LYS A 212 -39.64 24.77 10.02
CA LYS A 212 -40.46 25.42 11.05
C LYS A 212 -41.77 25.99 10.46
N GLN A 213 -41.75 26.53 9.23
CA GLN A 213 -42.94 27.00 8.52
C GLN A 213 -43.93 25.86 8.26
N LEU A 214 -43.45 24.69 7.80
CA LEU A 214 -44.28 23.51 7.57
C LEU A 214 -44.88 22.97 8.87
N GLN A 215 -44.07 22.87 9.94
CA GLN A 215 -44.53 22.46 11.28
C GLN A 215 -45.61 23.42 11.83
N ALA A 216 -45.39 24.73 11.74
CA ALA A 216 -46.32 25.76 12.21
C ALA A 216 -47.64 25.82 11.40
N SER A 217 -47.69 25.24 10.21
CA SER A 217 -48.90 25.19 9.39
C SER A 217 -50.01 24.32 9.98
N GLY A 218 -49.67 23.39 10.89
CA GLY A 218 -50.59 22.42 11.48
C GLY A 218 -51.18 21.40 10.48
N LYS A 219 -50.67 21.36 9.25
CA LYS A 219 -51.14 20.48 8.17
C LYS A 219 -50.07 19.44 7.82
N GLN A 220 -50.51 18.32 7.27
CA GLN A 220 -49.61 17.34 6.69
C GLN A 220 -49.00 17.94 5.40
N PRO A 221 -47.65 17.98 5.25
CA PRO A 221 -47.02 18.58 4.06
C PRO A 221 -47.43 17.87 2.77
N SER A 222 -47.51 18.61 1.67
CA SER A 222 -47.69 18.01 0.36
C SER A 222 -46.45 17.23 -0.08
N ARG A 223 -46.63 16.29 -1.03
CA ARG A 223 -45.50 15.52 -1.60
C ARG A 223 -44.41 16.43 -2.20
N GLN A 224 -44.80 17.59 -2.74
CA GLN A 224 -43.84 18.54 -3.28
C GLN A 224 -43.09 19.29 -2.18
N GLU A 225 -43.77 19.76 -1.13
CA GLU A 225 -43.09 20.39 0.02
C GLU A 225 -42.14 19.44 0.75
N MET A 226 -42.45 18.14 0.78
CA MET A 226 -41.51 17.10 1.26
C MET A 226 -40.28 16.98 0.35
N HIS A 227 -40.47 16.91 -0.97
CA HIS A 227 -39.37 16.82 -1.94
C HIS A 227 -38.49 18.08 -1.93
N ASP A 228 -39.10 19.27 -1.81
CA ASP A 228 -38.38 20.54 -1.66
C ASP A 228 -37.49 20.51 -0.40
N LEU A 229 -38.05 20.07 0.73
CA LEU A 229 -37.34 19.99 2.01
C LEU A 229 -36.23 18.93 2.01
N GLU A 230 -36.46 17.79 1.36
CA GLU A 230 -35.46 16.74 1.13
C GLU A 230 -34.31 17.23 0.22
N SER A 231 -34.64 17.97 -0.84
CA SER A 231 -33.65 18.57 -1.75
C SER A 231 -32.77 19.59 -1.02
N MET A 232 -33.37 20.47 -0.21
CA MET A 232 -32.64 21.41 0.65
C MET A 232 -31.76 20.70 1.70
N TYR A 233 -32.13 19.50 2.14
CA TYR A 233 -31.33 18.70 3.07
C TYR A 233 -30.09 18.10 2.38
N TYR A 234 -30.23 17.55 1.17
CA TYR A 234 -29.08 17.07 0.39
C TYR A 234 -28.14 18.22 -0.02
N GLU A 235 -28.67 19.39 -0.37
CA GLU A 235 -27.87 20.60 -0.61
C GLU A 235 -27.06 20.98 0.65
N LEU A 236 -27.71 21.02 1.82
CA LEU A 236 -27.05 21.31 3.09
C LEU A 236 -25.94 20.30 3.41
N GLN A 237 -26.22 18.99 3.29
CA GLN A 237 -25.22 17.94 3.50
C GLN A 237 -24.02 18.10 2.57
N ASN A 238 -24.24 18.40 1.29
CA ASN A 238 -23.15 18.61 0.34
C ASN A 238 -22.30 19.84 0.72
N TRP A 239 -22.91 20.97 1.07
CA TRP A 239 -22.16 22.16 1.50
C TRP A 239 -21.38 21.94 2.80
N GLN A 240 -21.96 21.25 3.79
CA GLN A 240 -21.28 20.87 5.03
C GLN A 240 -20.10 19.91 4.76
N TYR A 241 -20.28 18.97 3.83
CA TYR A 241 -19.23 18.03 3.41
C TYR A 241 -18.06 18.73 2.71
N GLN A 242 -18.32 19.68 1.79
CA GLN A 242 -17.25 20.47 1.18
C GLN A 242 -16.49 21.32 2.21
N ALA A 243 -17.19 21.93 3.17
CA ALA A 243 -16.56 22.66 4.27
C ALA A 243 -15.68 21.76 5.15
N TYR A 244 -16.13 20.54 5.46
CA TYR A 244 -15.35 19.53 6.19
C TYR A 244 -14.07 19.13 5.45
N LEU A 245 -14.14 18.86 4.14
CA LEU A 245 -12.96 18.55 3.33
C LEU A 245 -11.95 19.71 3.33
N LEU A 246 -12.42 20.94 3.11
CA LEU A 246 -11.56 22.12 3.10
C LEU A 246 -10.91 22.36 4.48
N HIS A 247 -11.62 22.11 5.58
CA HIS A 247 -11.06 22.14 6.93
C HIS A 247 -9.99 21.05 7.14
N LYS A 248 -10.23 19.80 6.71
CA LYS A 248 -9.23 18.70 6.73
C LYS A 248 -7.96 19.04 5.93
N VAL A 249 -8.10 19.75 4.80
CA VAL A 249 -6.98 20.23 3.97
C VAL A 249 -6.19 21.34 4.66
N LEU A 250 -6.87 22.24 5.37
CA LEU A 250 -6.26 23.36 6.10
C LEU A 250 -5.73 23.01 7.49
N ASP A 251 -5.92 21.77 7.95
CA ASP A 251 -5.38 21.30 9.22
C ASP A 251 -3.85 21.42 9.26
N LYS A 252 -3.32 21.81 10.43
CA LYS A 252 -1.88 22.03 10.61
C LYS A 252 -1.05 20.78 10.27
N HIS A 253 -1.56 19.58 10.54
CA HIS A 253 -0.88 18.33 10.24
C HIS A 253 -0.93 17.92 8.76
N THR A 254 -1.72 18.61 7.93
CA THR A 254 -1.73 18.39 6.47
C THR A 254 -0.52 19.07 5.80
N PHE A 255 -0.17 20.30 6.16
CA PHE A 255 0.93 21.05 5.51
C PHE A 255 1.94 21.77 6.43
N ALA A 256 1.57 22.14 7.65
CA ALA A 256 2.28 23.16 8.45
C ALA A 256 2.96 22.62 9.73
N ASP A 257 3.09 21.30 9.88
CA ASP A 257 3.88 20.66 10.94
C ASP A 257 5.32 20.33 10.49
N LYS A 258 5.60 20.20 9.19
CA LYS A 258 6.92 19.83 8.63
C LYS A 258 7.14 20.48 7.25
N ALA A 259 8.26 21.18 7.07
CA ALA A 259 8.56 21.96 5.86
C ALA A 259 8.50 21.17 4.54
N TRP A 260 8.81 19.86 4.54
CA TRP A 260 8.69 19.03 3.34
C TRP A 260 7.25 18.88 2.82
N LYS A 261 6.23 19.18 3.64
CA LYS A 261 4.82 19.13 3.23
C LYS A 261 4.37 20.38 2.48
N GLU A 262 4.98 21.54 2.70
CA GLU A 262 4.56 22.83 2.14
C GLU A 262 4.40 22.81 0.60
N PRO A 263 5.34 22.25 -0.19
CA PRO A 263 5.21 22.17 -1.66
C PRO A 263 3.98 21.41 -2.15
N TYR A 264 3.45 20.47 -1.36
CA TYR A 264 2.32 19.64 -1.76
C TYR A 264 0.99 20.41 -1.82
N ALA A 265 0.87 21.56 -1.14
CA ALA A 265 -0.35 22.38 -1.18
C ALA A 265 -0.71 22.82 -2.62
N VAL A 266 0.30 22.97 -3.49
CA VAL A 266 0.12 23.31 -4.92
C VAL A 266 -0.75 22.28 -5.65
N LEU A 267 -0.72 21.01 -5.23
CA LEU A 267 -1.49 19.92 -5.83
C LEU A 267 -2.99 19.95 -5.48
N VAL A 268 -3.40 20.66 -4.44
CA VAL A 268 -4.81 20.68 -3.98
C VAL A 268 -5.72 21.21 -5.09
N GLY A 269 -6.77 20.47 -5.43
CA GLY A 269 -7.69 20.83 -6.51
C GLY A 269 -7.12 20.66 -7.93
N GLN A 270 -5.95 20.03 -8.07
CA GLN A 270 -5.57 19.32 -9.29
C GLN A 270 -6.12 17.89 -9.19
N CYS A 271 -6.50 17.29 -10.31
CA CYS A 271 -6.97 15.90 -10.36
C CYS A 271 -6.30 15.18 -11.53
N PHE A 272 -5.90 13.93 -11.31
CA PHE A 272 -5.10 13.13 -12.22
C PHE A 272 -5.87 11.86 -12.59
N GLU A 273 -6.08 11.66 -13.88
CA GLU A 273 -6.76 10.49 -14.43
C GLU A 273 -5.76 9.36 -14.70
N TYR A 274 -6.14 8.14 -14.32
CA TYR A 274 -5.45 6.90 -14.66
C TYR A 274 -6.44 5.91 -15.28
N LYS A 275 -6.09 5.37 -16.45
CA LYS A 275 -6.91 4.42 -17.19
C LYS A 275 -6.23 3.06 -17.15
N VAL A 276 -6.90 2.07 -16.57
CA VAL A 276 -6.39 0.70 -16.42
C VAL A 276 -7.38 -0.32 -16.98
N ASN A 277 -6.86 -1.40 -17.55
CA ASN A 277 -7.68 -2.47 -18.09
C ASN A 277 -8.20 -3.39 -16.98
N GLU A 278 -9.43 -3.88 -17.08
CA GLU A 278 -9.96 -4.83 -16.09
C GLU A 278 -9.13 -6.12 -15.98
N LYS A 279 -8.54 -6.60 -17.07
CA LYS A 279 -7.73 -7.84 -17.05
C LYS A 279 -6.32 -7.62 -16.52
N GLU A 280 -5.82 -6.40 -16.61
CA GLU A 280 -4.56 -5.93 -16.02
C GLU A 280 -4.73 -5.81 -14.50
N LEU A 281 -5.67 -4.96 -14.04
CA LEU A 281 -5.94 -4.70 -12.63
C LEU A 281 -6.31 -5.96 -11.80
N LYS A 282 -6.95 -6.96 -12.41
CA LYS A 282 -7.45 -8.16 -11.71
C LYS A 282 -6.70 -9.45 -12.04
N GLY A 283 -5.62 -9.39 -12.83
CA GLY A 283 -4.93 -10.59 -13.32
C GLY A 283 -5.76 -11.48 -14.29
N GLY A 284 -6.91 -11.00 -14.76
CA GLY A 284 -7.77 -11.68 -15.73
C GLY A 284 -9.27 -11.73 -15.35
N THR A 285 -10.16 -11.72 -16.34
CA THR A 285 -11.62 -11.83 -16.13
C THR A 285 -12.33 -12.64 -17.20
N ALA A 286 -13.52 -13.16 -16.85
CA ALA A 286 -14.42 -13.89 -17.74
C ALA A 286 -15.23 -13.01 -18.72
N ASN A 287 -14.83 -11.75 -18.89
CA ASN A 287 -15.37 -10.86 -19.92
C ASN A 287 -14.56 -11.02 -21.21
N VAL A 288 -15.21 -11.06 -22.37
CA VAL A 288 -14.52 -11.22 -23.66
C VAL A 288 -13.78 -9.92 -23.95
N ILE A 289 -14.52 -8.83 -24.01
CA ILE A 289 -14.01 -7.47 -24.02
C ILE A 289 -13.76 -7.05 -22.56
N PRO A 290 -12.54 -6.65 -22.18
CA PRO A 290 -12.29 -6.13 -20.84
C PRO A 290 -13.01 -4.79 -20.63
N ARG A 291 -13.41 -4.50 -19.38
CA ARG A 291 -13.86 -3.16 -18.99
C ARG A 291 -12.66 -2.20 -18.91
N GLU A 292 -12.92 -0.93 -19.14
CA GLU A 292 -11.97 0.17 -18.96
C GLU A 292 -12.36 0.91 -17.67
N TYR A 293 -11.47 0.93 -16.69
CA TYR A 293 -11.67 1.70 -15.46
C TYR A 293 -10.94 3.03 -15.55
N LEU A 294 -11.66 4.11 -15.27
CA LEU A 294 -11.11 5.45 -15.12
C LEU A 294 -11.05 5.78 -13.63
N PHE A 295 -9.84 5.76 -13.09
CA PHE A 295 -9.56 6.22 -11.73
C PHE A 295 -9.20 7.70 -11.77
N THR A 296 -9.74 8.48 -10.84
CA THR A 296 -9.41 9.90 -10.69
C THR A 296 -8.89 10.14 -9.28
N PHE A 297 -7.64 10.59 -9.20
CA PHE A 297 -6.95 10.94 -7.97
C PHE A 297 -6.86 12.45 -7.82
N CYS A 298 -7.49 13.01 -6.79
CA CYS A 298 -7.41 14.43 -6.46
C CYS A 298 -6.66 14.57 -5.11
N PRO A 299 -5.37 14.95 -5.10
CA PRO A 299 -4.56 15.00 -3.88
C PRO A 299 -5.18 15.85 -2.79
N PHE A 300 -5.15 15.32 -1.56
CA PHE A 300 -5.77 15.90 -0.36
C PHE A 300 -7.30 16.05 -0.43
N GLN A 301 -7.97 15.40 -1.40
CA GLN A 301 -9.43 15.40 -1.50
C GLN A 301 -9.98 13.97 -1.46
N ASN A 302 -9.86 13.23 -2.56
CA ASN A 302 -10.40 11.86 -2.66
C ASN A 302 -9.78 11.08 -3.84
N VAL A 303 -10.06 9.78 -3.84
CA VAL A 303 -9.80 8.86 -4.95
C VAL A 303 -11.13 8.25 -5.38
N THR A 304 -11.43 8.25 -6.67
CA THR A 304 -12.67 7.70 -7.23
C THR A 304 -12.40 6.77 -8.41
N GLN A 305 -13.31 5.82 -8.63
CA GLN A 305 -13.34 4.91 -9.77
C GLN A 305 -14.63 5.12 -10.55
N THR A 306 -14.53 5.25 -11.86
CA THR A 306 -15.65 5.43 -12.80
C THR A 306 -15.51 4.53 -14.02
N GLU A 307 -16.61 4.32 -14.74
CA GLU A 307 -16.63 3.51 -15.97
C GLU A 307 -17.37 4.26 -17.10
N PRO A 308 -16.76 5.32 -17.68
CA PRO A 308 -17.41 6.11 -18.75
C PRO A 308 -17.77 5.25 -19.97
N SER A 309 -16.99 4.20 -20.24
CA SER A 309 -17.18 3.28 -21.37
C SER A 309 -18.25 2.20 -21.13
N TYR A 310 -18.78 2.04 -19.90
CA TYR A 310 -19.68 0.93 -19.54
C TYR A 310 -20.93 0.76 -20.41
N PRO A 311 -21.68 1.82 -20.80
CA PRO A 311 -22.87 1.67 -21.64
C PRO A 311 -22.56 1.09 -23.02
N GLN A 312 -21.42 1.48 -23.61
CA GLN A 312 -20.96 1.01 -24.91
C GLN A 312 -20.36 -0.41 -24.80
N TRP A 313 -19.55 -0.64 -23.76
CA TRP A 313 -18.99 -1.95 -23.43
C TRP A 313 -20.09 -3.01 -23.28
N THR A 314 -21.20 -2.69 -22.58
CA THR A 314 -22.32 -3.63 -22.39
C THR A 314 -22.96 -4.06 -23.70
N VAL A 315 -23.04 -3.16 -24.70
CA VAL A 315 -23.54 -3.51 -26.05
C VAL A 315 -22.54 -4.39 -26.80
N ALA A 316 -21.25 -4.05 -26.76
CA ALA A 316 -20.19 -4.80 -27.44
C ALA A 316 -20.01 -6.22 -26.86
N GLU A 317 -19.94 -6.35 -25.53
CA GLU A 317 -19.81 -7.62 -24.82
C GLU A 317 -21.02 -8.54 -25.05
N ARG A 318 -22.24 -7.97 -25.09
CA ARG A 318 -23.47 -8.71 -25.47
C ARG A 318 -23.39 -9.22 -26.92
N ASN A 319 -22.79 -8.47 -27.83
CA ASN A 319 -22.67 -8.87 -29.24
C ASN A 319 -21.64 -9.99 -29.44
N GLU A 320 -20.47 -9.91 -28.78
CA GLU A 320 -19.44 -10.98 -28.86
C GLU A 320 -19.86 -12.27 -28.14
N LYS A 321 -20.61 -12.18 -27.03
CA LYS A 321 -21.13 -13.37 -26.31
C LYS A 321 -22.30 -14.07 -27.03
N LYS A 322 -22.83 -13.55 -28.16
CA LYS A 322 -23.93 -14.18 -28.91
C LYS A 322 -23.43 -15.07 -30.05
N ASP A 323 -23.74 -16.37 -29.97
CA ASP A 323 -23.54 -17.30 -31.09
C ASP A 323 -24.33 -16.83 -32.32
N ARG A 324 -23.61 -16.59 -33.42
CA ARG A 324 -24.12 -16.03 -34.68
C ARG A 324 -25.22 -16.87 -35.35
N ARG A 325 -25.53 -18.07 -34.83
CA ARG A 325 -26.54 -19.00 -35.35
C ARG A 325 -27.96 -18.74 -34.85
N PHE A 326 -28.15 -17.97 -33.78
CA PHE A 326 -29.48 -17.64 -33.25
C PHE A 326 -29.61 -16.13 -33.01
N GLN A 327 -30.24 -15.43 -33.94
CA GLN A 327 -30.64 -14.03 -33.77
C GLN A 327 -32.11 -13.87 -34.11
N THR A 328 -32.90 -13.32 -33.17
CA THR A 328 -34.26 -12.85 -33.43
C THR A 328 -34.28 -11.31 -33.49
N GLN A 329 -35.16 -10.74 -34.31
CA GLN A 329 -35.18 -9.28 -34.56
C GLN A 329 -35.53 -8.44 -33.31
N GLN A 330 -36.12 -9.05 -32.27
CA GLN A 330 -36.45 -8.35 -31.02
C GLN A 330 -35.23 -8.13 -30.11
N GLU A 331 -34.16 -8.93 -30.27
CA GLU A 331 -32.95 -8.84 -29.44
C GLU A 331 -31.97 -7.72 -29.84
N GLN A 332 -32.29 -6.98 -30.91
CA GLN A 332 -31.46 -5.90 -31.43
C GLN A 332 -31.83 -4.52 -30.83
N GLN A 333 -32.76 -4.49 -29.88
CA GLN A 333 -33.34 -3.28 -29.29
C GLN A 333 -33.45 -3.33 -27.74
N GLU A 334 -32.54 -4.05 -27.08
CA GLU A 334 -32.32 -3.82 -25.65
C GLU A 334 -31.78 -2.38 -25.44
N PRO A 335 -32.33 -1.60 -24.49
CA PRO A 335 -31.89 -0.23 -24.27
C PRO A 335 -30.43 -0.19 -23.78
N ILE A 336 -29.73 0.88 -24.15
CA ILE A 336 -28.40 1.18 -23.62
C ILE A 336 -28.57 1.47 -22.11
N PRO A 337 -27.83 0.79 -21.21
CA PRO A 337 -27.95 1.03 -19.78
C PRO A 337 -27.36 2.40 -19.43
N GLU A 338 -27.87 3.02 -18.36
CA GLU A 338 -27.30 4.25 -17.83
C GLU A 338 -25.87 4.02 -17.32
N MET A 339 -25.07 5.09 -17.31
CA MET A 339 -23.70 5.05 -16.79
C MET A 339 -23.75 4.76 -15.27
N PRO A 340 -22.97 3.79 -14.74
CA PRO A 340 -22.97 3.50 -13.33
C PRO A 340 -22.46 4.69 -12.52
N GLN A 341 -22.99 4.89 -11.31
CA GLN A 341 -22.46 5.88 -10.39
C GLN A 341 -21.00 5.55 -10.05
N GLY A 342 -20.15 6.58 -9.99
CA GLY A 342 -18.78 6.45 -9.51
C GLY A 342 -18.71 5.84 -8.10
N ILE A 343 -17.63 5.13 -7.84
CA ILE A 343 -17.30 4.55 -6.53
C ILE A 343 -16.23 5.44 -5.91
N MET A 344 -16.51 6.02 -4.74
CA MET A 344 -15.49 6.64 -3.91
C MET A 344 -14.67 5.54 -3.24
N LEU A 345 -13.35 5.54 -3.47
CA LEU A 345 -12.42 4.56 -2.90
C LEU A 345 -11.81 5.05 -1.59
N GLY A 346 -11.74 6.37 -1.40
CA GLY A 346 -11.35 6.98 -0.14
C GLY A 346 -11.30 8.51 -0.21
N MET A 347 -11.34 9.15 0.95
CA MET A 347 -11.17 10.59 1.18
C MET A 347 -9.86 10.84 1.90
N TRP A 348 -9.28 12.03 1.75
CA TRP A 348 -8.04 12.40 2.44
C TRP A 348 -8.19 12.29 3.97
N ASP A 349 -7.34 11.47 4.58
CA ASP A 349 -7.33 11.28 6.02
C ASP A 349 -6.09 11.86 6.68
N GLN A 350 -4.92 11.26 6.40
CA GLN A 350 -3.65 11.63 7.02
C GLN A 350 -2.43 11.19 6.20
N TRP A 351 -1.26 11.74 6.55
CA TRP A 351 0.04 11.24 6.11
C TRP A 351 0.37 9.92 6.83
N THR A 352 0.84 8.92 6.08
CA THR A 352 1.22 7.61 6.64
C THR A 352 2.50 7.74 7.49
N PRO A 353 2.53 7.25 8.73
CA PRO A 353 3.71 7.28 9.58
C PRO A 353 4.92 6.58 8.93
N ALA A 354 6.13 7.07 9.23
CA ALA A 354 7.36 6.59 8.60
C ALA A 354 7.64 5.08 8.84
N LEU A 355 7.10 4.54 9.95
CA LEU A 355 7.18 3.15 10.40
C LEU A 355 6.15 2.21 9.74
N GLU A 356 5.07 2.75 9.16
CA GLU A 356 3.97 1.98 8.54
C GLU A 356 4.14 1.83 7.02
N ARG A 357 5.25 2.30 6.44
CA ARG A 357 5.48 2.27 4.99
C ARG A 357 6.00 0.90 4.54
N SER A 358 5.51 0.44 3.40
CA SER A 358 5.95 -0.80 2.74
C SER A 358 7.43 -0.78 2.34
N SER A 359 7.94 0.40 1.99
CA SER A 359 9.16 0.56 1.20
C SER A 359 9.91 1.84 1.55
N THR A 360 11.24 1.74 1.57
CA THR A 360 12.16 2.88 1.70
C THR A 360 12.35 3.66 0.39
N HIS A 361 11.77 3.19 -0.72
CA HIS A 361 11.88 3.82 -2.03
C HIS A 361 10.99 5.07 -2.17
N TYR A 362 9.93 5.19 -1.35
CA TYR A 362 9.00 6.33 -1.35
C TYR A 362 9.24 7.22 -0.13
N PRO A 363 9.75 8.46 -0.29
CA PRO A 363 10.07 9.33 0.84
C PRO A 363 8.83 9.70 1.68
N HIS A 364 7.66 9.76 1.05
CA HIS A 364 6.39 10.11 1.70
C HIS A 364 5.24 9.23 1.21
N ALA A 365 4.25 8.99 2.06
CA ALA A 365 3.05 8.24 1.74
C ALA A 365 1.82 8.83 2.44
N GLN A 366 0.63 8.58 1.89
CA GLN A 366 -0.65 9.12 2.32
C GLN A 366 -1.69 8.02 2.45
N ARG A 367 -2.66 8.22 3.34
CA ARG A 367 -3.79 7.30 3.53
C ARG A 367 -5.11 8.01 3.26
N TYR A 368 -5.96 7.35 2.48
CA TYR A 368 -7.31 7.78 2.16
C TYR A 368 -8.29 6.72 2.66
N ASN A 369 -9.24 7.10 3.52
CA ASN A 369 -10.17 6.18 4.21
C ASN A 369 -11.63 6.52 3.86
N HIS A 370 -12.62 5.92 4.54
CA HIS A 370 -14.04 6.26 4.39
C HIS A 370 -14.56 6.18 2.93
N GLY A 371 -13.98 5.29 2.12
CA GLY A 371 -14.50 4.95 0.81
C GLY A 371 -15.78 4.13 0.92
N ARG A 372 -16.64 4.19 -0.11
CA ARG A 372 -17.93 3.49 -0.16
C ARG A 372 -17.77 2.02 0.25
N GLU A 373 -18.68 1.53 1.10
CA GLU A 373 -18.68 0.16 1.63
C GLU A 373 -18.46 -0.92 0.57
N CYS A 374 -17.65 -1.91 0.93
CA CYS A 374 -17.32 -3.08 0.15
C CYS A 374 -18.29 -4.26 0.46
N ALA A 375 -18.30 -5.29 -0.39
CA ALA A 375 -19.22 -6.43 -0.26
C ALA A 375 -19.01 -7.29 1.01
N ASN A 376 -17.86 -7.14 1.68
CA ASN A 376 -17.54 -7.73 2.99
C ASN A 376 -17.88 -6.83 4.18
N GLY A 377 -18.41 -5.62 3.95
CA GLY A 377 -18.76 -4.65 5.00
C GLY A 377 -17.63 -3.74 5.47
N GLN A 378 -16.42 -3.80 4.88
CA GLN A 378 -15.37 -2.82 5.17
C GLN A 378 -15.47 -1.59 4.25
N GLU A 379 -15.10 -0.42 4.75
CA GLU A 379 -14.91 0.77 3.92
C GLU A 379 -13.76 0.56 2.93
N ARG A 380 -13.82 1.19 1.76
CA ARG A 380 -12.66 1.21 0.85
C ARG A 380 -11.57 2.12 1.40
N ILE A 381 -10.32 1.72 1.16
CA ILE A 381 -9.12 2.43 1.60
C ILE A 381 -8.14 2.51 0.42
N VAL A 382 -7.49 3.65 0.22
CA VAL A 382 -6.38 3.81 -0.73
C VAL A 382 -5.14 4.28 0.00
N ASN A 383 -4.05 3.53 -0.14
CA ASN A 383 -2.71 3.95 0.24
C ASN A 383 -2.05 4.58 -0.99
N VAL A 384 -1.53 5.80 -0.86
CA VAL A 384 -0.88 6.52 -1.95
C VAL A 384 0.60 6.70 -1.60
N GLU A 385 1.49 6.12 -2.43
CA GLU A 385 2.93 6.21 -2.26
C GLU A 385 3.51 7.26 -3.22
N LEU A 386 4.31 8.20 -2.70
CA LEU A 386 4.71 9.41 -3.42
C LEU A 386 6.19 9.32 -3.81
N SER A 387 6.47 9.38 -5.11
CA SER A 387 7.84 9.35 -5.66
C SER A 387 8.23 10.67 -6.30
N CYS A 388 9.51 11.04 -6.18
CA CYS A 388 10.05 12.18 -6.91
C CYS A 388 9.98 11.98 -8.42
N GLY A 389 9.67 13.04 -9.16
CA GLY A 389 9.92 13.15 -10.59
C GLY A 389 9.39 14.46 -11.17
N ALA A 390 9.86 14.84 -12.35
CA ALA A 390 9.60 16.16 -12.96
C ALA A 390 8.14 16.44 -13.37
N VAL A 391 7.19 15.50 -13.21
CA VAL A 391 5.81 15.61 -13.69
C VAL A 391 4.82 14.99 -12.71
N ASN A 392 3.70 15.67 -12.44
CA ASN A 392 2.58 15.12 -11.66
C ASN A 392 1.82 14.07 -12.47
N ARG A 393 1.85 12.79 -12.07
CA ARG A 393 1.02 11.73 -12.66
C ARG A 393 0.92 10.49 -11.76
N VAL A 394 -0.17 9.73 -11.91
CA VAL A 394 -0.24 8.34 -11.43
C VAL A 394 0.72 7.47 -12.28
N LEU A 395 1.41 6.53 -11.63
CA LEU A 395 2.30 5.55 -12.26
C LEU A 395 1.62 4.18 -12.36
N SER A 396 1.17 3.64 -11.23
CA SER A 396 0.35 2.42 -11.14
C SER A 396 -0.82 2.62 -10.17
N LEU A 397 -1.82 1.75 -10.30
CA LEU A 397 -2.89 1.60 -9.33
C LEU A 397 -3.30 0.12 -9.29
N ASP A 398 -3.22 -0.46 -8.10
CA ASP A 398 -3.25 -1.90 -7.86
C ASP A 398 -4.24 -2.22 -6.72
N GLU A 399 -4.93 -3.36 -6.75
CA GLU A 399 -5.84 -3.83 -5.68
C GLU A 399 -5.23 -5.09 -4.99
N PRO A 400 -4.19 -4.94 -4.13
CA PRO A 400 -3.48 -6.07 -3.51
C PRO A 400 -4.36 -6.89 -2.55
N GLU A 401 -5.34 -6.27 -1.90
CA GLU A 401 -6.39 -6.95 -1.14
C GLU A 401 -7.76 -6.39 -1.54
N MET A 402 -8.82 -7.18 -1.41
CA MET A 402 -10.18 -6.75 -1.81
C MET A 402 -10.56 -5.42 -1.14
N CYS A 403 -10.86 -4.40 -1.94
CA CYS A 403 -11.21 -3.05 -1.50
C CYS A 403 -10.10 -2.26 -0.75
N VAL A 404 -8.85 -2.73 -0.78
CA VAL A 404 -7.65 -1.98 -0.36
C VAL A 404 -6.78 -1.74 -1.59
N TYR A 405 -6.58 -0.47 -1.92
CA TYR A 405 -5.86 -0.05 -3.13
C TYR A 405 -4.48 0.50 -2.79
N SER A 406 -3.48 0.21 -3.62
CA SER A 406 -2.20 0.92 -3.65
C SER A 406 -2.13 1.79 -4.91
N LEU A 407 -1.57 3.00 -4.79
CA LEU A 407 -1.49 3.96 -5.88
C LEU A 407 -0.12 4.67 -5.83
N ALA A 408 0.75 4.37 -6.79
CA ALA A 408 2.03 5.05 -6.93
C ALA A 408 1.86 6.37 -7.70
N PHE A 409 2.21 7.50 -7.10
CA PHE A 409 2.08 8.83 -7.70
C PHE A 409 3.42 9.57 -7.76
N MET A 410 3.78 10.03 -8.95
CA MET A 410 4.99 10.81 -9.21
C MET A 410 4.69 12.31 -9.09
N THR A 411 5.54 13.07 -8.40
CA THR A 411 5.40 14.53 -8.29
C THR A 411 6.72 15.23 -7.96
N PRO A 412 6.96 16.48 -8.44
CA PRO A 412 8.10 17.29 -8.02
C PRO A 412 8.10 17.60 -6.52
N ALA A 413 6.93 17.65 -5.89
CA ALA A 413 6.79 17.93 -4.46
C ALA A 413 7.48 16.86 -3.57
N ALA A 414 7.67 15.64 -4.08
CA ALA A 414 8.29 14.52 -3.38
C ALA A 414 9.82 14.43 -3.57
N CYS A 415 10.44 15.40 -4.25
CA CYS A 415 11.89 15.40 -4.49
C CYS A 415 12.66 15.95 -3.28
N GLU A 416 13.73 15.26 -2.88
CA GLU A 416 14.66 15.69 -1.83
C GLU A 416 16.10 15.69 -2.35
N GLU A 417 16.90 16.66 -1.93
CA GLU A 417 18.36 16.72 -2.17
C GLU A 417 19.07 15.44 -1.69
N ARG A 418 18.51 14.77 -0.68
CA ARG A 418 18.98 13.47 -0.19
C ARG A 418 18.83 12.34 -1.21
N GLU A 419 17.81 12.38 -2.07
CA GLU A 419 17.67 11.40 -3.15
C GLU A 419 18.71 11.65 -4.23
N GLU A 420 18.94 12.90 -4.61
CA GLU A 420 20.00 13.29 -5.56
C GLU A 420 21.37 12.82 -5.05
N ALA A 421 21.76 13.19 -3.83
CA ALA A 421 23.05 12.82 -3.26
C ALA A 421 23.24 11.30 -3.12
N ARG A 422 22.18 10.52 -2.88
CA ARG A 422 22.24 9.05 -2.87
C ARG A 422 22.53 8.51 -4.26
N LEU A 423 21.84 9.01 -5.27
CA LEU A 423 21.99 8.58 -6.65
C LEU A 423 23.34 9.00 -7.25
N GLU A 424 23.88 10.17 -6.87
CA GLU A 424 25.24 10.58 -7.24
C GLU A 424 26.31 9.63 -6.68
N GLN A 425 26.17 9.19 -5.42
CA GLN A 425 27.04 8.18 -4.82
C GLN A 425 26.93 6.81 -5.52
N GLU A 426 25.72 6.42 -5.93
CA GLU A 426 25.49 5.19 -6.70
C GLU A 426 26.11 5.28 -8.10
N ILE A 427 26.03 6.44 -8.76
CA ILE A 427 26.71 6.73 -10.03
C ILE A 427 28.23 6.62 -9.89
N GLU A 428 28.83 7.22 -8.85
CA GLU A 428 30.27 7.12 -8.60
C GLU A 428 30.71 5.66 -8.36
N HIS A 429 29.89 4.88 -7.63
CA HIS A 429 30.13 3.45 -7.40
C HIS A 429 30.12 2.64 -8.72
N VAL A 430 29.07 2.77 -9.53
CA VAL A 430 28.96 2.06 -10.82
C VAL A 430 30.07 2.48 -11.79
N GLN A 431 30.45 3.76 -11.80
CA GLN A 431 31.60 4.24 -12.59
C GLN A 431 32.93 3.66 -12.12
N ALA A 432 33.11 3.41 -10.82
CA ALA A 432 34.30 2.76 -10.28
C ALA A 432 34.37 1.27 -10.67
N LEU A 433 33.23 0.56 -10.68
CA LEU A 433 33.16 -0.84 -11.14
C LEU A 433 33.54 -0.98 -12.61
N LEU A 434 32.99 -0.12 -13.49
CA LEU A 434 33.33 -0.07 -14.91
C LEU A 434 34.83 0.21 -15.16
N GLN A 435 35.47 1.05 -14.34
CA GLN A 435 36.91 1.30 -14.43
C GLN A 435 37.74 0.14 -13.87
N GLY A 436 37.30 -0.49 -12.78
CA GLY A 436 37.98 -1.61 -12.14
C GLY A 436 38.07 -2.84 -13.05
N GLY A 437 36.99 -3.20 -13.76
CA GLY A 437 36.96 -4.33 -14.68
C GLY A 437 37.98 -4.23 -15.82
N SER A 438 38.34 -3.02 -16.25
CA SER A 438 39.32 -2.78 -17.31
C SER A 438 40.75 -3.18 -16.90
N ALA A 439 41.12 -2.99 -15.63
CA ALA A 439 42.48 -3.27 -15.13
C ALA A 439 42.81 -4.77 -15.04
N SER A 440 41.80 -5.64 -15.06
CA SER A 440 41.94 -7.10 -14.94
C SER A 440 42.52 -7.76 -16.20
N ASN A 441 42.32 -7.16 -17.38
CA ASN A 441 42.40 -7.89 -18.65
C ASN A 441 43.74 -7.79 -19.41
N GLU A 442 44.72 -7.02 -18.93
CA GLU A 442 46.02 -6.84 -19.62
C GLU A 442 47.15 -7.78 -19.15
N LYS A 443 46.98 -8.56 -18.08
CA LYS A 443 48.02 -9.49 -17.56
C LYS A 443 47.94 -10.90 -18.17
N GLY A 444 47.61 -10.99 -19.47
CA GLY A 444 47.34 -12.25 -20.18
C GLY A 444 48.34 -12.69 -21.27
N THR A 445 49.25 -11.84 -21.73
CA THR A 445 50.07 -12.13 -22.94
C THR A 445 51.52 -12.48 -22.63
N THR A 446 51.88 -13.75 -22.79
CA THR A 446 53.22 -14.29 -22.51
C THR A 446 54.30 -13.80 -23.50
N THR A 447 55.45 -13.39 -22.98
CA THR A 447 56.61 -12.98 -23.79
C THR A 447 57.37 -14.19 -24.33
N THR A 448 56.99 -14.71 -25.49
CA THR A 448 57.78 -15.74 -26.20
C THR A 448 58.99 -15.12 -26.90
N THR A 449 60.15 -15.13 -26.25
CA THR A 449 61.44 -14.77 -26.87
C THR A 449 61.93 -15.88 -27.79
N SER A 450 61.90 -15.67 -29.10
CA SER A 450 62.51 -16.56 -30.09
C SER A 450 64.02 -16.29 -30.23
N THR A 451 64.87 -17.20 -29.75
CA THR A 451 66.31 -17.18 -30.06
C THR A 451 66.56 -17.82 -31.43
N THR A 452 67.01 -17.03 -32.40
CA THR A 452 67.45 -17.53 -33.71
C THR A 452 68.79 -18.26 -33.60
N HIS A 453 68.85 -19.50 -34.10
CA HIS A 453 70.12 -20.18 -34.35
C HIS A 453 70.70 -19.70 -35.70
N GLU A 454 71.99 -19.38 -35.72
CA GLU A 454 72.73 -18.96 -36.92
C GLU A 454 74.06 -19.71 -36.95
N GLU A 455 74.26 -20.60 -37.92
CA GLU A 455 75.58 -21.15 -38.25
C GLU A 455 75.61 -21.75 -39.67
N LEU A 456 76.56 -21.27 -40.48
CA LEU A 456 77.08 -21.80 -41.77
C LEU A 456 76.12 -21.91 -42.98
#